data_AF-A0A7X7XST3-F1
#
_entry.id   AF-A0A7X7XST3-F1
#
_cell.length_a   1.000
_cell.length_b   1.000
_cell.length_c   1.000
_cell.angle_alpha   90.00
_cell.angle_beta   90.00
_cell.angle_gamma   90.00
#
_symmetry.space_group_name_H-M   'P 1'
#
loop_
_entity.id
_entity.type
_entity.pdbx_description
1 polymer ?
#
loop_
_entity_poly.entity_id
_entity_poly.type
_entity_poly.pdbx_seq_one_letter_code
_entity_poly.pdbx_strand_id
1 'polypeptide(L)'
;MGRQQKIKMERKMKKEEGTLDKGKIKNIILKSIAMFLIAIIVVFGATYLIAYKDRDVEAKIGSTVVKKSELNARIEAVKNQYKSYGIDPEDPQYASIFESIIEQIREEYINSAVVEEYAKRNNIKPTDEELKEQIDKEVENIKSGFQSEEEYKKAIESSKYKNEEALREEIKKYVIPDILEAKCLAPIYSQIKVTEEDAKNYFNEVTQVRARHILIKVDEGADEATINEKKALAEQLRERILKGEDFAKLATEYSEDTGSKDKGGDLGFFGKGEMVKEFEDAAFSLKPGEISEVIKSQYGFHIIQVLDTKIRGRSYDQPEKVKAKHILITIDKTAAQEDIQKKIDLVNEIYDKLLKGADFDSLAKQYSDDTNTKDSGGDLGEVSKGTKGDVWDNVVFSLKKGTFSKPFETTEGYEIVYVYDKIPAVTATFESVKDEIIKTLEEQKRSQARTTWLNERKTEYGIKYGNMWDEV
;
A
#
# COMPACT_ATOMS: atom_id res chain seq x y z
N MET A 1 -8.21 -118.62 22.69
CA MET A 1 -7.62 -117.63 21.76
C MET A 1 -6.18 -117.31 22.18
N GLY A 2 -5.20 -117.24 21.26
CA GLY A 2 -3.76 -117.10 21.59
C GLY A 2 -2.97 -116.01 20.82
N ARG A 3 -2.90 -114.81 21.43
CA ARG A 3 -2.00 -113.62 21.37
C ARG A 3 -1.11 -113.20 20.18
N GLN A 4 -0.58 -114.06 19.31
CA GLN A 4 0.47 -113.64 18.35
C GLN A 4 -0.07 -112.89 17.12
N GLN A 5 -1.29 -113.17 16.67
CA GLN A 5 -1.80 -112.58 15.42
C GLN A 5 -2.27 -111.11 15.56
N LYS A 6 -2.65 -110.64 16.75
CA LYS A 6 -3.10 -109.25 16.97
C LYS A 6 -1.97 -108.23 16.80
N ILE A 7 -0.74 -108.61 17.15
CA ILE A 7 0.46 -107.73 17.11
C ILE A 7 0.88 -107.39 15.68
N LYS A 8 0.56 -108.23 14.68
CA LYS A 8 0.98 -108.00 13.29
C LYS A 8 0.07 -107.01 12.54
N MET A 9 -1.22 -106.97 12.89
CA MET A 9 -2.19 -106.09 12.22
C MET A 9 -2.07 -104.63 12.70
N GLU A 10 -1.89 -104.38 14.00
CA GLU A 10 -1.70 -103.03 14.53
C GLU A 10 -0.41 -102.38 14.02
N ARG A 11 0.62 -103.17 13.69
CA ARG A 11 1.85 -102.65 13.05
C ARG A 11 1.64 -102.21 11.59
N LYS A 12 0.56 -102.65 10.91
CA LYS A 12 0.31 -102.33 9.50
C LYS A 12 -0.47 -101.01 9.31
N MET A 13 -1.29 -100.61 10.27
CA MET A 13 -1.97 -99.29 10.22
C MET A 13 -1.03 -98.13 10.58
N LYS A 14 0.18 -98.44 11.06
CA LYS A 14 1.23 -97.47 11.42
C LYS A 14 2.01 -96.89 10.22
N LYS A 15 1.52 -96.97 8.97
CA LYS A 15 2.36 -96.72 7.78
C LYS A 15 1.91 -95.69 6.74
N GLU A 16 0.76 -95.02 6.84
CA GLU A 16 0.29 -94.15 5.73
C GLU A 16 -0.23 -92.75 6.10
N GLU A 17 0.04 -92.20 7.28
CA GLU A 17 -0.17 -90.77 7.54
C GLU A 17 1.15 -89.99 7.48
N GLY A 18 1.56 -89.69 6.25
CA GLY A 18 2.66 -88.77 5.94
C GLY A 18 2.28 -87.34 6.33
N THR A 19 2.93 -86.84 7.36
CA THR A 19 2.81 -85.47 7.88
C THR A 19 3.05 -84.44 6.77
N LEU A 20 2.05 -83.59 6.50
CA LEU A 20 2.18 -82.40 5.65
C LEU A 20 3.40 -81.57 6.07
N ASP A 21 4.31 -81.36 5.12
CA ASP A 21 5.55 -80.60 5.33
C ASP A 21 5.20 -79.14 5.65
N LYS A 22 5.23 -78.83 6.95
CA LYS A 22 4.95 -77.51 7.51
C LYS A 22 5.87 -76.43 6.91
N GLY A 23 7.05 -76.79 6.39
CA GLY A 23 7.98 -75.88 5.74
C GLY A 23 7.48 -75.35 4.40
N LYS A 24 6.90 -76.20 3.56
CA LYS A 24 6.35 -75.80 2.25
C LYS A 24 5.10 -74.93 2.37
N ILE A 25 4.21 -75.26 3.31
CA ILE A 25 3.00 -74.47 3.59
C ILE A 25 3.40 -73.08 4.12
N LYS A 26 4.39 -73.02 5.03
CA LYS A 26 4.88 -71.74 5.57
C LYS A 26 5.43 -70.84 4.46
N ASN A 27 6.18 -71.38 3.49
CA ASN A 27 6.73 -70.60 2.37
C ASN A 27 5.68 -70.10 1.37
N ILE A 28 4.63 -70.89 1.09
CA ILE A 28 3.55 -70.45 0.20
C ILE A 28 2.72 -69.36 0.88
N ILE A 29 2.38 -69.53 2.16
CA ILE A 29 1.66 -68.51 2.95
C ILE A 29 2.48 -67.22 3.04
N LEU A 30 3.80 -67.29 3.28
CA LEU A 30 4.66 -66.11 3.35
C LEU A 30 4.73 -65.35 2.03
N LYS A 31 4.80 -66.05 0.89
CA LYS A 31 4.82 -65.43 -0.44
C LYS A 31 3.49 -64.78 -0.81
N SER A 32 2.36 -65.40 -0.45
CA SER A 32 1.03 -64.84 -0.66
C SER A 32 0.78 -63.61 0.23
N ILE A 33 1.24 -63.63 1.48
CA ILE A 33 1.18 -62.46 2.39
C ILE A 33 2.06 -61.32 1.85
N ALA A 34 3.26 -61.62 1.34
CA ALA A 34 4.14 -60.60 0.77
C ALA A 34 3.55 -59.95 -0.49
N MET A 35 2.94 -60.72 -1.41
CA MET A 35 2.26 -60.15 -2.57
C MET A 35 1.03 -59.32 -2.20
N PHE A 36 0.26 -59.76 -1.20
CA PHE A 36 -0.88 -59.00 -0.69
C PHE A 36 -0.45 -57.68 -0.01
N LEU A 37 0.65 -57.70 0.74
CA LEU A 37 1.24 -56.49 1.35
C LEU A 37 1.78 -55.52 0.30
N ILE A 38 2.40 -56.00 -0.78
CA ILE A 38 2.87 -55.14 -1.88
C ILE A 38 1.68 -54.50 -2.62
N ALA A 39 0.62 -55.27 -2.90
CA ALA A 39 -0.61 -54.73 -3.51
C ALA A 39 -1.30 -53.69 -2.60
N ILE A 40 -1.33 -53.93 -1.28
CA ILE A 40 -1.80 -52.96 -0.28
C ILE A 40 -0.92 -51.72 -0.27
N ILE A 41 0.41 -51.83 -0.31
CA ILE A 41 1.32 -50.68 -0.33
C ILE A 41 1.17 -49.87 -1.63
N VAL A 42 0.88 -50.49 -2.77
CA VAL A 42 0.64 -49.77 -4.03
C VAL A 42 -0.72 -49.06 -4.01
N VAL A 43 -1.77 -49.70 -3.50
CA VAL A 43 -3.11 -49.11 -3.41
C VAL A 43 -3.18 -48.04 -2.32
N PHE A 44 -2.65 -48.30 -1.12
CA PHE A 44 -2.54 -47.32 -0.04
C PHE A 44 -1.51 -46.25 -0.35
N GLY A 45 -0.41 -46.57 -1.01
CA GLY A 45 0.57 -45.57 -1.46
C GLY A 45 -0.04 -44.61 -2.47
N ALA A 46 -0.84 -45.12 -3.41
CA ALA A 46 -1.57 -44.30 -4.38
C ALA A 46 -2.67 -43.46 -3.71
N THR A 47 -3.47 -44.00 -2.78
CA THR A 47 -4.49 -43.21 -2.07
C THR A 47 -3.90 -42.24 -1.06
N TYR A 48 -2.76 -42.55 -0.43
CA TYR A 48 -2.05 -41.64 0.48
C TYR A 48 -1.37 -40.50 -0.30
N LEU A 49 -0.83 -40.76 -1.50
CA LEU A 49 -0.33 -39.72 -2.42
C LEU A 49 -1.45 -38.81 -2.96
N ILE A 50 -2.63 -39.37 -3.24
CA ILE A 50 -3.81 -38.58 -3.63
C ILE A 50 -4.30 -37.72 -2.45
N ALA A 51 -4.36 -38.28 -1.24
CA ALA A 51 -4.73 -37.54 -0.02
C ALA A 51 -3.68 -36.48 0.41
N TYR A 52 -2.40 -36.67 0.10
CA TYR A 52 -1.35 -35.68 0.36
C TYR A 52 -1.42 -34.50 -0.62
N LYS A 53 -1.87 -34.74 -1.85
CA LYS A 53 -2.00 -33.72 -2.91
C LYS A 53 -3.15 -32.74 -2.64
N ASP A 54 -4.19 -33.16 -1.92
CA ASP A 54 -5.32 -32.30 -1.55
C ASP A 54 -5.03 -31.37 -0.34
N ARG A 55 -3.94 -31.59 0.42
CA ARG A 55 -3.57 -30.74 1.57
C ARG A 55 -2.73 -29.50 1.25
N ASP A 56 -2.09 -29.46 0.07
CA ASP A 56 -1.25 -28.33 -0.36
C ASP A 56 -2.00 -27.40 -1.33
N VAL A 57 -3.26 -27.11 -1.01
CA VAL A 57 -4.13 -26.25 -1.82
C VAL A 57 -4.62 -25.12 -0.94
N GLU A 58 -4.27 -23.89 -1.28
CA GLU A 58 -4.87 -22.69 -0.68
C GLU A 58 -6.18 -22.35 -1.39
N ALA A 59 -6.13 -22.31 -2.72
CA ALA A 59 -7.28 -22.01 -3.58
C ALA A 59 -7.17 -22.75 -4.91
N LYS A 60 -8.32 -23.08 -5.49
CA LYS A 60 -8.44 -23.62 -6.85
C LYS A 60 -9.32 -22.69 -7.69
N ILE A 61 -8.77 -22.25 -8.82
CA ILE A 61 -9.40 -21.37 -9.80
C ILE A 61 -9.49 -22.15 -11.11
N GLY A 62 -10.65 -22.75 -11.38
CA GLY A 62 -10.82 -23.66 -12.52
C GLY A 62 -9.85 -24.84 -12.48
N SER A 63 -8.90 -24.89 -13.44
CA SER A 63 -7.84 -25.90 -13.49
C SER A 63 -6.56 -25.52 -12.73
N THR A 64 -6.43 -24.25 -12.37
CA THR A 64 -5.23 -23.66 -11.74
C THR A 64 -5.32 -23.76 -10.22
N VAL A 65 -4.19 -24.08 -9.57
CA VAL A 65 -4.09 -24.33 -8.13
C VAL A 65 -3.08 -23.38 -7.52
N VAL A 66 -3.51 -22.59 -6.54
CA VAL A 66 -2.62 -21.84 -5.65
C VAL A 66 -2.19 -22.78 -4.53
N LYS A 67 -0.88 -23.05 -4.44
CA LYS A 67 -0.36 -23.94 -3.40
C LYS A 67 -0.18 -23.21 -2.08
N LYS A 68 -0.53 -23.89 -1.00
CA LYS A 68 -0.38 -23.36 0.36
C LYS A 68 1.09 -23.23 0.75
N SER A 69 1.94 -24.16 0.30
CA SER A 69 3.39 -24.17 0.52
C SER A 69 4.10 -22.96 -0.10
N GLU A 70 3.73 -22.60 -1.33
CA GLU A 70 4.30 -21.45 -2.04
C GLU A 70 3.87 -20.12 -1.40
N LEU A 71 2.59 -20.00 -1.05
CA LEU A 71 2.07 -18.84 -0.33
C LEU A 71 2.76 -18.68 1.03
N ASN A 72 2.86 -19.75 1.82
CA ASN A 72 3.51 -19.71 3.13
C ASN A 72 4.99 -19.37 3.02
N ALA A 73 5.70 -19.89 2.01
CA ALA A 73 7.10 -19.54 1.78
C ALA A 73 7.27 -18.04 1.50
N ARG A 74 6.35 -17.41 0.75
CA ARG A 74 6.34 -15.96 0.52
C ARG A 74 6.04 -15.19 1.79
N ILE A 75 5.03 -15.61 2.57
CA ILE A 75 4.69 -15.00 3.86
C ILE A 75 5.90 -15.03 4.79
N GLU A 76 6.58 -16.17 4.92
CA GLU A 76 7.77 -16.30 5.77
C GLU A 76 8.94 -15.45 5.26
N ALA A 77 9.14 -15.34 3.94
CA ALA A 77 10.15 -14.45 3.39
C ALA A 77 9.90 -12.98 3.76
N VAL A 78 8.63 -12.52 3.67
CA VAL A 78 8.24 -11.16 4.06
C VAL A 78 8.41 -10.96 5.57
N LYS A 79 7.97 -11.92 6.41
CA LYS A 79 8.20 -11.88 7.86
C LYS A 79 9.69 -11.75 8.20
N ASN A 80 10.55 -12.52 7.56
CA ASN A 80 11.99 -12.47 7.78
C ASN A 80 12.62 -11.15 7.32
N GLN A 81 12.09 -10.53 6.27
CA GLN A 81 12.51 -9.19 5.85
C GLN A 81 12.16 -8.14 6.92
N TYR A 82 10.97 -8.17 7.51
CA TYR A 82 10.63 -7.24 8.59
C TYR A 82 11.46 -7.48 9.86
N LYS A 83 11.77 -8.74 10.19
CA LYS A 83 12.68 -9.08 11.30
C LYS A 83 14.06 -8.46 11.12
N SER A 84 14.58 -8.37 9.89
CA SER A 84 15.89 -7.74 9.64
C SER A 84 15.88 -6.22 9.87
N TYR A 85 14.69 -5.59 9.84
CA TYR A 85 14.47 -4.20 10.24
C TYR A 85 14.16 -4.03 11.73
N GLY A 86 14.23 -5.11 12.53
CA GLY A 86 13.95 -5.08 13.97
C GLY A 86 12.47 -5.10 14.33
N ILE A 87 11.59 -5.37 13.36
CA ILE A 87 10.14 -5.51 13.58
C ILE A 87 9.83 -7.00 13.75
N ASP A 88 9.36 -7.41 14.93
CA ASP A 88 8.96 -8.80 15.18
C ASP A 88 7.52 -9.04 14.69
N PRO A 89 7.30 -9.88 13.66
CA PRO A 89 5.97 -10.17 13.14
C PRO A 89 5.03 -10.88 14.11
N GLU A 90 5.56 -11.43 15.20
CA GLU A 90 4.77 -12.11 16.24
C GLU A 90 4.40 -11.19 17.41
N ASP A 91 4.87 -9.93 17.41
CA ASP A 91 4.48 -8.94 18.41
C ASP A 91 3.02 -8.51 18.19
N PRO A 92 2.14 -8.61 19.21
CA PRO A 92 0.75 -8.21 19.12
C PRO A 92 0.52 -6.77 18.62
N GLN A 93 1.47 -5.86 18.83
CA GLN A 93 1.35 -4.48 18.36
C GLN A 93 1.31 -4.37 16.82
N TYR A 94 1.85 -5.37 16.11
CA TYR A 94 1.89 -5.41 14.64
C TYR A 94 0.88 -6.39 14.02
N ALA A 95 0.10 -7.11 14.83
CA ALA A 95 -0.77 -8.20 14.35
C ALA A 95 -1.71 -7.77 13.21
N SER A 96 -2.39 -6.63 13.33
CA SER A 96 -3.30 -6.13 12.29
C SER A 96 -2.60 -5.75 10.99
N ILE A 97 -1.36 -5.23 11.08
CA ILE A 97 -0.56 -4.88 9.90
C ILE A 97 -0.16 -6.16 9.16
N PHE A 98 0.32 -7.18 9.88
CA PHE A 98 0.72 -8.45 9.27
C PHE A 98 -0.48 -9.25 8.74
N GLU A 99 -1.64 -9.18 9.37
CA GLU A 99 -2.87 -9.75 8.83
C GLU A 99 -3.21 -9.12 7.46
N SER A 100 -3.15 -7.79 7.36
CA SER A 100 -3.36 -7.09 6.09
C SER A 100 -2.34 -7.48 5.02
N ILE A 101 -1.05 -7.58 5.38
CA ILE A 101 0.02 -8.02 4.47
C ILE A 101 -0.23 -9.45 3.98
N ILE A 102 -0.61 -10.37 4.88
CA ILE A 102 -0.87 -11.77 4.53
C ILE A 102 -2.05 -11.87 3.55
N GLU A 103 -3.13 -11.13 3.81
CA GLU A 103 -4.28 -11.09 2.89
C GLU A 103 -3.90 -10.49 1.53
N GLN A 104 -3.06 -9.45 1.49
CA GLN A 104 -2.56 -8.89 0.23
C GLN A 104 -1.76 -9.92 -0.58
N ILE A 105 -0.85 -10.66 0.07
CA ILE A 105 -0.06 -11.70 -0.60
C ILE A 105 -0.97 -12.83 -1.10
N ARG A 106 -1.94 -13.28 -0.28
CA ARG A 106 -2.91 -14.30 -0.70
C ARG A 106 -3.69 -13.83 -1.93
N GLU A 107 -4.19 -12.61 -1.89
CA GLU A 107 -4.95 -12.00 -2.97
C GLU A 107 -4.11 -11.83 -4.25
N GLU A 108 -2.83 -11.48 -4.14
CA GLU A 108 -1.87 -11.45 -5.25
C GLU A 108 -1.73 -12.83 -5.93
N TYR A 109 -1.55 -13.90 -5.14
CA TYR A 109 -1.44 -15.26 -5.66
C TYR A 109 -2.74 -15.74 -6.33
N ILE A 110 -3.89 -15.42 -5.74
CA ILE A 110 -5.20 -15.73 -6.33
C ILE A 110 -5.37 -14.97 -7.65
N ASN A 111 -5.04 -13.67 -7.69
CA ASN A 111 -5.13 -12.86 -8.91
C ASN A 111 -4.21 -13.40 -10.02
N SER A 112 -2.98 -13.77 -9.68
CA SER A 112 -2.04 -14.40 -10.61
C SER A 112 -2.59 -15.72 -11.17
N ALA A 113 -3.19 -16.57 -10.32
CA ALA A 113 -3.83 -17.81 -10.76
C ALA A 113 -5.06 -17.59 -11.64
N VAL A 114 -5.82 -16.50 -11.45
CA VAL A 114 -6.93 -16.10 -12.33
C VAL A 114 -6.40 -15.71 -13.71
N VAL A 115 -5.31 -14.94 -13.77
CA VAL A 115 -4.63 -14.60 -15.03
C VAL A 115 -4.13 -15.86 -15.74
N GLU A 116 -3.48 -16.76 -15.01
CA GLU A 116 -2.97 -18.03 -15.55
C GLU A 116 -4.11 -18.91 -16.10
N GLU A 117 -5.22 -19.03 -15.37
CA GLU A 117 -6.40 -19.78 -15.82
C GLU A 117 -7.00 -19.17 -17.08
N TYR A 118 -7.12 -17.84 -17.15
CA TYR A 118 -7.58 -17.15 -18.36
C TYR A 118 -6.62 -17.41 -19.54
N ALA A 119 -5.31 -17.29 -19.31
CA ALA A 119 -4.30 -17.51 -20.33
C ALA A 119 -4.36 -18.94 -20.89
N LYS A 120 -4.51 -19.96 -20.02
CA LYS A 120 -4.70 -21.37 -20.42
C LYS A 120 -5.93 -21.55 -21.31
N ARG A 121 -7.07 -20.99 -20.90
CA ARG A 121 -8.34 -21.08 -21.64
C ARG A 121 -8.28 -20.42 -23.02
N ASN A 122 -7.48 -19.36 -23.14
CA ASN A 122 -7.36 -18.57 -24.37
C ASN A 122 -6.08 -18.87 -25.17
N ASN A 123 -5.32 -19.90 -24.78
CA ASN A 123 -4.04 -20.28 -25.40
C ASN A 123 -3.01 -19.13 -25.46
N ILE A 124 -3.03 -18.23 -24.47
CA ILE A 124 -2.06 -17.13 -24.34
C ILE A 124 -0.82 -17.68 -23.63
N LYS A 125 0.35 -17.48 -24.24
CA LYS A 125 1.64 -17.88 -23.70
C LYS A 125 2.71 -16.81 -23.99
N PRO A 126 3.72 -16.65 -23.13
CA PRO A 126 4.92 -15.91 -23.48
C PRO A 126 5.63 -16.59 -24.66
N THR A 127 6.19 -15.79 -25.55
CA THR A 127 7.16 -16.24 -26.55
C THR A 127 8.54 -16.35 -25.93
N ASP A 128 9.45 -17.12 -26.54
CA ASP A 128 10.83 -17.25 -26.07
C ASP A 128 11.55 -15.89 -26.07
N GLU A 129 11.26 -15.03 -27.05
CA GLU A 129 11.86 -13.69 -27.13
C GLU A 129 11.34 -12.78 -26.01
N GLU A 130 10.03 -12.75 -25.74
CA GLU A 130 9.46 -11.97 -24.62
C GLU A 130 10.03 -12.42 -23.27
N LEU A 131 10.18 -13.73 -23.06
CA LEU A 131 10.80 -14.26 -21.84
C LEU A 131 12.26 -13.83 -21.74
N LYS A 132 13.02 -13.98 -22.82
CA LYS A 132 14.42 -13.62 -22.84
C LYS A 132 14.62 -12.12 -22.56
N GLU A 133 13.89 -11.27 -23.27
CA GLU A 133 13.97 -9.81 -23.10
C GLU A 133 13.68 -9.39 -21.66
N GLN A 134 12.59 -9.90 -21.08
CA GLN A 134 12.20 -9.52 -19.72
C GLN A 134 13.16 -10.12 -18.66
N ILE A 135 13.65 -11.34 -18.84
CA ILE A 135 14.67 -11.93 -17.95
C ILE A 135 15.99 -11.15 -18.04
N ASP A 136 16.44 -10.80 -19.24
CA ASP A 136 17.66 -10.01 -19.45
C ASP A 136 17.55 -8.65 -18.75
N LYS A 137 16.39 -7.98 -18.88
CA LYS A 137 16.11 -6.73 -18.19
C LYS A 137 16.20 -6.87 -16.67
N GLU A 138 15.61 -7.90 -16.08
CA GLU A 138 15.67 -8.10 -14.63
C GLU A 138 17.09 -8.45 -14.14
N VAL A 139 17.86 -9.22 -14.92
CA VAL A 139 19.27 -9.48 -14.62
C VAL A 139 20.08 -8.19 -14.64
N GLU A 140 19.90 -7.33 -15.65
CA GLU A 140 20.57 -6.04 -15.73
C GLU A 140 20.17 -5.09 -14.60
N ASN A 141 18.89 -5.07 -14.21
CA ASN A 141 18.42 -4.33 -13.04
C ASN A 141 19.16 -4.78 -11.77
N ILE A 142 19.29 -6.09 -11.55
CA ILE A 142 20.04 -6.64 -10.40
C ILE A 142 21.52 -6.24 -10.49
N LYS A 143 22.15 -6.35 -11.66
CA LYS A 143 23.56 -5.97 -11.88
C LYS A 143 23.81 -4.49 -11.58
N SER A 144 22.87 -3.62 -11.90
CA SER A 144 23.00 -2.18 -11.66
C SER A 144 23.12 -1.80 -10.18
N GLY A 145 22.74 -2.70 -9.27
CA GLY A 145 22.92 -2.52 -7.82
C GLY A 145 24.33 -2.82 -7.30
N PHE A 146 25.24 -3.32 -8.15
CA PHE A 146 26.62 -3.64 -7.80
C PHE A 146 27.61 -2.66 -8.41
N GLN A 147 28.76 -2.44 -7.75
CA GLN A 147 29.78 -1.51 -8.24
C GLN A 147 30.56 -2.07 -9.43
N SER A 148 30.63 -3.40 -9.55
CA SER A 148 31.28 -4.06 -10.68
C SER A 148 30.70 -5.45 -10.98
N GLU A 149 30.98 -5.94 -12.19
CA GLU A 149 30.61 -7.29 -12.63
C GLU A 149 31.26 -8.38 -11.74
N GLU A 150 32.48 -8.15 -11.25
CA GLU A 150 33.16 -9.07 -10.33
C GLU A 150 32.46 -9.14 -8.97
N GLU A 151 31.95 -8.03 -8.46
CA GLU A 151 31.19 -8.00 -7.21
C GLU A 151 29.87 -8.78 -7.37
N TYR A 152 29.15 -8.53 -8.45
CA TYR A 152 27.94 -9.26 -8.82
C TYR A 152 28.19 -10.77 -8.90
N LYS A 153 29.24 -11.20 -9.60
CA LYS A 153 29.59 -12.64 -9.72
C LYS A 153 29.85 -13.28 -8.36
N LYS A 154 30.65 -12.63 -7.50
CA LYS A 154 30.92 -13.12 -6.14
C LYS A 154 29.66 -13.18 -5.28
N ALA A 155 28.79 -12.18 -5.40
CA ALA A 155 27.51 -12.15 -4.68
C ALA A 155 26.61 -13.31 -5.11
N ILE A 156 26.50 -13.58 -6.41
CA ILE A 156 25.71 -14.71 -6.94
C ILE A 156 26.28 -16.05 -6.51
N GLU A 157 27.61 -16.26 -6.61
CA GLU A 157 28.26 -17.49 -6.15
C GLU A 157 27.98 -17.78 -4.67
N SER A 158 27.97 -16.72 -3.86
CA SER A 158 27.68 -16.77 -2.42
C SER A 158 26.20 -16.90 -2.10
N SER A 159 25.31 -16.53 -3.02
CA SER A 159 23.85 -16.60 -2.85
C SER A 159 23.30 -18.03 -2.89
N LYS A 160 21.98 -18.16 -2.77
CA LYS A 160 21.27 -19.44 -2.98
C LYS A 160 21.29 -19.92 -4.44
N TYR A 161 21.55 -19.02 -5.40
CA TYR A 161 21.50 -19.33 -6.84
C TYR A 161 22.79 -19.96 -7.37
N LYS A 162 23.95 -19.62 -6.79
CA LYS A 162 25.28 -20.12 -7.18
C LYS A 162 25.81 -19.65 -8.54
N ASN A 163 24.95 -19.39 -9.52
CA ASN A 163 25.34 -18.84 -10.83
C ASN A 163 24.17 -18.06 -11.47
N GLU A 164 24.46 -17.32 -12.54
CA GLU A 164 23.47 -16.49 -13.25
C GLU A 164 22.38 -17.35 -13.93
N GLU A 165 22.69 -18.54 -14.40
CA GLU A 165 21.71 -19.44 -15.02
C GLU A 165 20.59 -19.84 -14.04
N ALA A 166 20.97 -20.21 -12.82
CA ALA A 166 20.01 -20.51 -11.76
C ALA A 166 19.24 -19.27 -11.29
N LEU A 167 19.86 -18.08 -11.32
CA LEU A 167 19.15 -16.81 -11.07
C LEU A 167 18.11 -16.56 -12.18
N ARG A 168 18.47 -16.75 -13.45
CA ARG A 168 17.57 -16.59 -14.60
C ARG A 168 16.37 -17.54 -14.54
N GLU A 169 16.58 -18.80 -14.16
CA GLU A 169 15.48 -19.75 -13.95
C GLU A 169 14.59 -19.38 -12.76
N GLU A 170 15.12 -18.70 -11.74
CA GLU A 170 14.29 -18.15 -10.68
C GLU A 170 13.50 -16.92 -11.16
N ILE A 171 14.14 -15.96 -11.83
CA ILE A 171 13.51 -14.75 -12.40
C ILE A 171 12.36 -15.14 -13.32
N LYS A 172 12.57 -16.16 -14.16
CA LYS A 172 11.56 -16.70 -15.08
C LYS A 172 10.23 -17.03 -14.40
N LYS A 173 10.25 -17.48 -13.13
CA LYS A 173 9.01 -17.81 -12.38
C LYS A 173 8.16 -16.59 -12.07
N TYR A 174 8.76 -15.41 -11.90
CA TYR A 174 8.06 -14.15 -11.62
C TYR A 174 7.74 -13.39 -12.92
N VAL A 175 8.61 -13.49 -13.92
CA VAL A 175 8.43 -12.85 -15.24
C VAL A 175 7.28 -13.48 -16.04
N ILE A 176 7.04 -14.80 -15.93
CA ILE A 176 5.92 -15.45 -16.63
C ILE A 176 4.57 -14.84 -16.24
N PRO A 177 4.21 -14.75 -14.94
CA PRO A 177 3.01 -14.04 -14.49
C PRO A 177 2.88 -12.63 -15.07
N ASP A 178 3.93 -11.82 -15.03
CA ASP A 178 3.91 -10.43 -15.51
C ASP A 178 3.62 -10.35 -17.02
N ILE A 179 4.28 -11.19 -17.83
CA ILE A 179 4.04 -11.24 -19.28
C ILE A 179 2.61 -11.72 -19.56
N LEU A 180 2.15 -12.76 -18.86
CA LEU A 180 0.79 -13.26 -19.03
C LEU A 180 -0.24 -12.19 -18.69
N GLU A 181 -0.06 -11.49 -17.57
CA GLU A 181 -0.93 -10.40 -17.16
C GLU A 181 -0.96 -9.27 -18.20
N ALA A 182 0.21 -8.80 -18.64
CA ALA A 182 0.31 -7.77 -19.67
C ALA A 182 -0.43 -8.19 -20.96
N LYS A 183 -0.25 -9.43 -21.41
CA LYS A 183 -0.93 -9.95 -22.62
C LYS A 183 -2.45 -10.10 -22.42
N CYS A 184 -2.90 -10.54 -21.25
CA CYS A 184 -4.33 -10.70 -20.95
C CYS A 184 -5.06 -9.35 -20.86
N LEU A 185 -4.38 -8.33 -20.29
CA LEU A 185 -4.97 -7.01 -20.08
C LEU A 185 -4.75 -6.04 -21.26
N ALA A 186 -3.78 -6.29 -22.15
CA ALA A 186 -3.50 -5.41 -23.30
C ALA A 186 -4.74 -5.10 -24.17
N PRO A 187 -5.62 -6.07 -24.52
CA PRO A 187 -6.84 -5.77 -25.25
C PRO A 187 -7.77 -4.82 -24.48
N ILE A 188 -7.85 -4.96 -23.16
CA ILE A 188 -8.69 -4.11 -22.30
C ILE A 188 -8.11 -2.70 -22.23
N TYR A 189 -6.80 -2.60 -21.99
CA TYR A 189 -6.09 -1.33 -21.91
C TYR A 189 -6.13 -0.54 -23.22
N SER A 190 -6.12 -1.22 -24.37
CA SER A 190 -6.24 -0.58 -25.69
C SER A 190 -7.56 0.16 -25.91
N GLN A 191 -8.61 -0.18 -25.15
CA GLN A 191 -9.92 0.46 -25.24
C GLN A 191 -10.05 1.67 -24.30
N ILE A 192 -9.12 1.84 -23.37
CA ILE A 192 -9.16 2.95 -22.42
C ILE A 192 -8.80 4.23 -23.16
N LYS A 193 -9.71 5.20 -23.10
CA LYS A 193 -9.50 6.55 -23.62
C LYS A 193 -9.65 7.54 -22.49
N VAL A 194 -8.69 8.44 -22.38
CA VAL A 194 -8.78 9.64 -21.54
C VAL A 194 -8.85 10.83 -22.47
N THR A 195 -9.90 11.63 -22.32
CA THR A 195 -10.08 12.84 -23.13
C THR A 195 -9.48 14.05 -22.43
N GLU A 196 -9.20 15.11 -23.18
CA GLU A 196 -8.83 16.39 -22.59
C GLU A 196 -9.92 16.92 -21.65
N GLU A 197 -11.19 16.65 -21.97
CA GLU A 197 -12.34 17.02 -21.13
C GLU A 197 -12.32 16.25 -19.80
N ASP A 198 -11.98 14.95 -19.80
CA ASP A 198 -11.79 14.18 -18.56
C ASP A 198 -10.69 14.83 -17.69
N ALA A 199 -9.57 15.20 -18.31
CA ALA A 199 -8.45 15.84 -17.63
C ALA A 199 -8.81 17.22 -17.08
N LYS A 200 -9.58 18.01 -17.84
CA LYS A 200 -10.05 19.33 -17.43
C LYS A 200 -11.05 19.23 -16.29
N ASN A 201 -11.95 18.27 -16.32
CA ASN A 201 -12.90 18.00 -15.24
C ASN A 201 -12.16 17.55 -13.98
N TYR A 202 -11.16 16.68 -14.11
CA TYR A 202 -10.29 16.28 -13.01
C TYR A 202 -9.55 17.48 -12.41
N PHE A 203 -8.93 18.33 -13.23
CA PHE A 203 -8.20 19.52 -12.77
C PHE A 203 -9.11 20.52 -12.02
N ASN A 204 -10.32 20.73 -12.51
CA ASN A 204 -11.28 21.68 -11.94
C ASN A 204 -12.17 21.09 -10.84
N GLU A 205 -12.00 19.81 -10.52
CA GLU A 205 -12.82 19.15 -9.50
C GLU A 205 -12.65 19.84 -8.14
N VAL A 206 -13.76 20.24 -7.53
CA VAL A 206 -13.80 20.66 -6.13
C VAL A 206 -13.66 19.42 -5.26
N THR A 207 -12.53 19.30 -4.56
CA THR A 207 -12.21 18.16 -3.69
C THR A 207 -12.70 18.38 -2.27
N GLN A 208 -12.70 19.64 -1.81
CA GLN A 208 -13.24 20.02 -0.51
C GLN A 208 -13.95 21.38 -0.59
N VAL A 209 -14.97 21.56 0.24
CA VAL A 209 -15.62 22.85 0.46
C VAL A 209 -15.46 23.24 1.93
N ARG A 210 -15.22 24.52 2.21
CA ARG A 210 -15.41 25.09 3.55
C ARG A 210 -16.76 25.76 3.57
N ALA A 211 -17.64 25.34 4.46
CA ALA A 211 -18.97 25.93 4.57
C ALA A 211 -19.30 26.29 6.01
N ARG A 212 -20.26 27.21 6.15
CA ARG A 212 -20.99 27.44 7.39
C ARG A 212 -22.46 27.17 7.21
N HIS A 213 -23.15 26.80 8.28
CA HIS A 213 -24.58 26.51 8.20
C HIS A 213 -25.39 26.94 9.42
N ILE A 214 -26.71 27.03 9.22
CA ILE A 214 -27.72 27.10 10.27
C ILE A 214 -28.58 25.87 10.15
N LEU A 215 -28.66 25.08 11.22
CA LEU A 215 -29.55 23.92 11.31
C LEU A 215 -30.76 24.27 12.17
N ILE A 216 -31.94 24.11 11.59
CA ILE A 216 -33.22 24.15 12.28
C ILE A 216 -33.69 22.70 12.41
N LYS A 217 -33.56 22.12 13.61
CA LYS A 217 -33.78 20.70 13.83
C LYS A 217 -35.24 20.33 13.69
N VAL A 218 -35.46 19.14 13.14
CA VAL A 218 -36.77 18.49 13.09
C VAL A 218 -36.61 17.13 13.74
N ASP A 219 -37.31 16.90 14.83
CA ASP A 219 -37.28 15.63 15.55
C ASP A 219 -37.94 14.51 14.72
N GLU A 220 -37.44 13.30 14.90
CA GLU A 220 -38.02 12.13 14.25
C GLU A 220 -39.48 11.94 14.70
N GLY A 221 -40.39 11.83 13.74
CA GLY A 221 -41.83 11.71 14.01
C GLY A 221 -42.56 13.03 14.28
N ALA A 222 -41.92 14.19 14.09
CA ALA A 222 -42.60 15.49 14.14
C ALA A 222 -43.80 15.54 13.18
N ASP A 223 -44.89 16.19 13.60
CA ASP A 223 -46.07 16.36 12.78
C ASP A 223 -45.86 17.37 11.64
N GLU A 224 -46.77 17.36 10.66
CA GLU A 224 -46.68 18.23 9.49
C GLU A 224 -46.70 19.72 9.85
N ALA A 225 -47.44 20.09 10.90
CA ALA A 225 -47.51 21.47 11.38
C ALA A 225 -46.13 21.94 11.88
N THR A 226 -45.47 21.13 12.70
CA THR A 226 -44.13 21.39 13.24
C THR A 226 -43.09 21.45 12.12
N ILE A 227 -43.15 20.52 11.16
CA ILE A 227 -42.23 20.52 10.01
C ILE A 227 -42.40 21.82 9.21
N ASN A 228 -43.63 22.26 8.96
CA ASN A 228 -43.91 23.48 8.21
C ASN A 228 -43.46 24.74 8.97
N GLU A 229 -43.63 24.78 10.30
CA GLU A 229 -43.13 25.87 11.15
C GLU A 229 -41.60 25.97 11.08
N LYS A 230 -40.89 24.85 11.24
CA LYS A 230 -39.43 24.78 11.17
C LYS A 230 -38.90 25.18 9.79
N LYS A 231 -39.62 24.78 8.72
CA LYS A 231 -39.31 25.22 7.35
C LYS A 231 -39.46 26.72 7.17
N ALA A 232 -40.59 27.28 7.62
CA ALA A 232 -40.87 28.71 7.52
C ALA A 232 -39.83 29.55 8.30
N LEU A 233 -39.39 29.06 9.47
CA LEU A 233 -38.30 29.68 10.22
C LEU A 233 -36.99 29.68 9.41
N ALA A 234 -36.62 28.56 8.82
CA ALA A 234 -35.41 28.48 7.98
C ALA A 234 -35.51 29.42 6.75
N GLU A 235 -36.67 29.48 6.09
CA GLU A 235 -36.92 30.39 4.96
C GLU A 235 -36.80 31.87 5.39
N GLN A 236 -37.36 32.23 6.55
CA GLN A 236 -37.25 33.57 7.13
C GLN A 236 -35.80 33.94 7.47
N LEU A 237 -35.04 33.04 8.09
CA LEU A 237 -33.64 33.27 8.42
C LEU A 237 -32.80 33.45 7.14
N ARG A 238 -33.06 32.65 6.11
CA ARG A 238 -32.40 32.81 4.80
C ARG A 238 -32.68 34.19 4.20
N GLU A 239 -33.92 34.66 4.21
CA GLU A 239 -34.25 35.99 3.71
C GLU A 239 -33.51 37.11 4.44
N ARG A 240 -33.36 36.99 5.76
CA ARG A 240 -32.60 37.95 6.59
C ARG A 240 -31.13 37.99 6.16
N ILE A 241 -30.52 36.82 5.95
CA ILE A 241 -29.14 36.71 5.46
C ILE A 241 -29.01 37.37 4.07
N LEU A 242 -29.94 37.09 3.15
CA LEU A 242 -29.93 37.69 1.81
C LEU A 242 -30.13 39.22 1.83
N LYS A 243 -30.82 39.75 2.84
CA LYS A 243 -30.95 41.20 3.10
C LYS A 243 -29.72 41.82 3.78
N GLY A 244 -28.67 41.03 4.04
CA GLY A 244 -27.39 41.48 4.58
C GLY A 244 -27.25 41.35 6.09
N GLU A 245 -28.16 40.64 6.77
CA GLU A 245 -27.97 40.31 8.18
C GLU A 245 -26.79 39.33 8.36
N ASP A 246 -26.07 39.49 9.46
CA ASP A 246 -24.87 38.69 9.73
C ASP A 246 -25.23 37.22 9.97
N PHE A 247 -24.78 36.35 9.05
CA PHE A 247 -25.01 34.91 9.12
C PHE A 247 -24.48 34.31 10.42
N ALA A 248 -23.29 34.71 10.89
CA ALA A 248 -22.68 34.13 12.07
C ALA A 248 -23.50 34.43 13.33
N LYS A 249 -24.04 35.65 13.43
CA LYS A 249 -24.99 36.00 14.51
C LYS A 249 -26.24 35.14 14.47
N LEU A 250 -26.84 34.98 13.30
CA LEU A 250 -28.03 34.14 13.13
C LEU A 250 -27.73 32.66 13.43
N ALA A 251 -26.56 32.17 13.07
CA ALA A 251 -26.12 30.83 13.43
C ALA A 251 -25.99 30.66 14.94
N THR A 252 -25.36 31.62 15.64
CA THR A 252 -25.24 31.57 17.11
C THR A 252 -26.60 31.64 17.81
N GLU A 253 -27.53 32.44 17.30
CA GLU A 253 -28.85 32.65 17.92
C GLU A 253 -29.85 31.52 17.62
N TYR A 254 -29.90 31.04 16.38
CA TYR A 254 -30.96 30.13 15.90
C TYR A 254 -30.50 28.73 15.55
N SER A 255 -29.20 28.48 15.31
CA SER A 255 -28.75 27.14 14.91
C SER A 255 -28.81 26.17 16.09
N GLU A 256 -29.41 25.02 15.84
CA GLU A 256 -29.53 23.91 16.78
C GLU A 256 -28.37 22.89 16.61
N ASP A 257 -27.38 23.20 15.76
CA ASP A 257 -26.11 22.47 15.67
C ASP A 257 -25.10 22.94 16.72
N THR A 258 -24.97 22.16 17.80
CA THR A 258 -24.07 22.45 18.92
C THR A 258 -22.59 22.40 18.56
N GLY A 259 -22.21 21.74 17.45
CA GLY A 259 -20.81 21.63 17.03
C GLY A 259 -20.24 22.90 16.42
N SER A 260 -21.10 23.71 15.78
CA SER A 260 -20.67 24.85 14.96
C SER A 260 -21.35 26.18 15.29
N LYS A 261 -22.51 26.20 15.97
CA LYS A 261 -23.28 27.45 16.22
C LYS A 261 -22.46 28.56 16.89
N ASP A 262 -21.61 28.21 17.85
CA ASP A 262 -20.78 29.17 18.61
C ASP A 262 -19.58 29.66 17.80
N LYS A 263 -19.30 29.03 16.65
CA LYS A 263 -18.29 29.43 15.66
C LYS A 263 -18.95 30.07 14.42
N GLY A 264 -20.14 30.65 14.60
CA GLY A 264 -20.91 31.24 13.50
C GLY A 264 -21.36 30.24 12.45
N GLY A 265 -21.51 28.97 12.83
CA GLY A 265 -21.90 27.87 11.95
C GLY A 265 -20.77 27.26 11.13
N ASP A 266 -19.51 27.69 11.30
CA ASP A 266 -18.37 27.21 10.49
C ASP A 266 -18.05 25.74 10.78
N LEU A 267 -18.07 24.93 9.71
CA LEU A 267 -17.80 23.49 9.74
C LEU A 267 -16.34 23.14 9.37
N GLY A 268 -15.54 24.13 8.95
CA GLY A 268 -14.24 23.87 8.35
C GLY A 268 -14.36 23.25 6.95
N PHE A 269 -13.24 22.73 6.44
CA PHE A 269 -13.21 22.04 5.13
C PHE A 269 -13.66 20.59 5.28
N PHE A 270 -14.53 20.13 4.39
CA PHE A 270 -14.93 18.74 4.25
C PHE A 270 -14.98 18.32 2.77
N GLY A 271 -14.68 17.05 2.52
CA GLY A 271 -14.78 16.37 1.23
C GLY A 271 -16.12 15.65 1.06
N LYS A 272 -16.27 14.98 -0.10
CA LYS A 272 -17.44 14.14 -0.38
C LYS A 272 -17.46 12.89 0.51
N GLY A 273 -18.64 12.48 0.94
CA GLY A 273 -18.90 11.37 1.87
C GLY A 273 -18.83 11.75 3.34
N GLU A 274 -18.46 12.98 3.69
CA GLU A 274 -18.33 13.43 5.09
C GLU A 274 -19.63 14.02 5.65
N MET A 275 -20.54 14.46 4.78
CA MET A 275 -21.84 15.05 5.14
C MET A 275 -23.00 14.21 4.62
N VAL A 276 -24.21 14.44 5.16
CA VAL A 276 -25.42 13.83 4.59
C VAL A 276 -25.63 14.30 3.17
N LYS A 277 -26.13 13.41 2.31
CA LYS A 277 -26.17 13.59 0.86
C LYS A 277 -26.81 14.91 0.42
N GLU A 278 -27.94 15.29 1.01
CA GLU A 278 -28.65 16.52 0.62
C GLU A 278 -27.85 17.78 0.95
N PHE A 279 -27.15 17.77 2.09
CA PHE A 279 -26.27 18.86 2.50
C PHE A 279 -25.04 18.95 1.59
N GLU A 280 -24.41 17.81 1.33
CA GLU A 280 -23.24 17.71 0.45
C GLU A 280 -23.55 18.18 -0.97
N ASP A 281 -24.61 17.64 -1.58
CA ASP A 281 -25.02 18.01 -2.94
C ASP A 281 -25.24 19.52 -3.05
N ALA A 282 -25.89 20.13 -2.06
CA ALA A 282 -26.08 21.57 -2.00
C ALA A 282 -24.75 22.32 -1.83
N ALA A 283 -23.92 21.94 -0.85
CA ALA A 283 -22.65 22.61 -0.58
C ALA A 283 -21.68 22.56 -1.77
N PHE A 284 -21.53 21.42 -2.43
CA PHE A 284 -20.64 21.27 -3.58
C PHE A 284 -21.18 21.90 -4.88
N SER A 285 -22.45 22.28 -4.92
CA SER A 285 -23.04 23.02 -6.05
C SER A 285 -22.83 24.54 -5.98
N LEU A 286 -22.51 25.07 -4.79
CA LEU A 286 -22.37 26.50 -4.54
C LEU A 286 -20.95 27.00 -4.80
N LYS A 287 -20.84 28.25 -5.23
CA LYS A 287 -19.56 28.97 -5.29
C LYS A 287 -19.24 29.63 -3.94
N PRO A 288 -17.96 29.92 -3.65
CA PRO A 288 -17.59 30.73 -2.50
C PRO A 288 -18.40 32.04 -2.41
N GLY A 289 -19.00 32.27 -1.25
CA GLY A 289 -19.89 33.38 -0.94
C GLY A 289 -21.38 33.09 -1.14
N GLU A 290 -21.76 32.08 -1.95
CA GLU A 290 -23.16 31.79 -2.25
C GLU A 290 -23.87 31.08 -1.09
N ILE A 291 -25.17 31.37 -0.95
CA ILE A 291 -26.06 30.82 0.07
C ILE A 291 -27.06 29.88 -0.61
N SER A 292 -27.21 28.67 -0.10
CA SER A 292 -28.16 27.67 -0.61
C SER A 292 -29.60 28.13 -0.50
N GLU A 293 -30.51 27.46 -1.21
CA GLU A 293 -31.91 27.36 -0.77
C GLU A 293 -32.00 26.63 0.57
N VAL A 294 -33.18 26.61 1.20
CA VAL A 294 -33.39 25.81 2.42
C VAL A 294 -33.36 24.33 2.05
N ILE A 295 -32.38 23.60 2.58
CA ILE A 295 -32.15 22.18 2.28
C ILE A 295 -32.74 21.32 3.38
N LYS A 296 -33.56 20.33 3.04
CA LYS A 296 -34.08 19.36 4.00
C LYS A 296 -33.17 18.13 4.06
N SER A 297 -32.82 17.69 5.26
CA SER A 297 -32.19 16.38 5.50
C SER A 297 -32.85 15.66 6.68
N GLN A 298 -32.34 14.48 7.03
CA GLN A 298 -32.78 13.74 8.22
C GLN A 298 -32.63 14.51 9.55
N TYR A 299 -31.81 15.56 9.59
CA TYR A 299 -31.62 16.37 10.81
C TYR A 299 -32.52 17.60 10.89
N GLY A 300 -33.27 17.91 9.82
CA GLY A 300 -34.10 19.11 9.72
C GLY A 300 -33.74 19.97 8.51
N PHE A 301 -33.84 21.29 8.67
CA PHE A 301 -33.64 22.26 7.60
C PHE A 301 -32.31 23.00 7.75
N HIS A 302 -31.58 23.13 6.65
CA HIS A 302 -30.24 23.70 6.59
C HIS A 302 -30.23 24.93 5.69
N ILE A 303 -29.56 25.98 6.14
CA ILE A 303 -29.15 27.11 5.31
C ILE A 303 -27.64 27.05 5.25
N ILE A 304 -27.08 26.91 4.05
CA ILE A 304 -25.65 26.63 3.84
C ILE A 304 -25.04 27.83 3.13
N GLN A 305 -23.85 28.25 3.54
CA GLN A 305 -23.02 29.17 2.78
C GLN A 305 -21.63 28.59 2.60
N VAL A 306 -21.18 28.49 1.34
CA VAL A 306 -19.80 28.11 1.05
C VAL A 306 -18.91 29.33 1.26
N LEU A 307 -17.84 29.15 2.03
CA LEU A 307 -16.86 30.17 2.34
C LEU A 307 -15.64 30.09 1.41
N ASP A 308 -15.23 28.87 1.09
CA ASP A 308 -14.05 28.62 0.26
C ASP A 308 -14.11 27.20 -0.36
N THR A 309 -13.32 26.96 -1.40
CA THR A 309 -13.20 25.64 -2.05
C THR A 309 -11.74 25.28 -2.31
N LYS A 310 -11.42 23.99 -2.17
CA LYS A 310 -10.17 23.43 -2.67
C LYS A 310 -10.46 22.70 -3.97
N ILE A 311 -9.77 23.11 -5.03
CA ILE A 311 -9.83 22.43 -6.32
C ILE A 311 -8.60 21.54 -6.50
N ARG A 312 -8.78 20.42 -7.19
CA ARG A 312 -7.72 19.44 -7.42
C ARG A 312 -6.49 20.04 -8.09
N GLY A 313 -6.67 20.95 -9.04
CA GLY A 313 -5.56 21.63 -9.71
C GLY A 313 -4.53 22.27 -8.77
N ARG A 314 -4.95 22.71 -7.56
CA ARG A 314 -4.03 23.29 -6.58
C ARG A 314 -3.09 22.27 -5.94
N SER A 315 -3.38 20.97 -6.02
CA SER A 315 -2.43 19.94 -5.56
C SER A 315 -1.20 19.83 -6.47
N TYR A 316 -1.26 20.41 -7.67
CA TYR A 316 -0.15 20.47 -8.61
C TYR A 316 0.68 21.76 -8.48
N ASP A 317 0.25 22.70 -7.62
CA ASP A 317 1.01 23.91 -7.35
C ASP A 317 2.42 23.55 -6.87
N GLN A 318 3.41 24.25 -7.42
CA GLN A 318 4.78 24.12 -6.96
C GLN A 318 5.02 25.17 -5.87
N PRO A 319 5.38 24.77 -4.64
CA PRO A 319 5.69 25.73 -3.59
C PRO A 319 6.93 26.54 -3.94
N GLU A 320 7.12 27.67 -3.24
CA GLU A 320 8.38 28.41 -3.31
C GLU A 320 9.54 27.47 -2.91
N LYS A 321 10.65 27.55 -3.63
CA LYS A 321 11.88 26.81 -3.30
C LYS A 321 13.06 27.76 -3.17
N VAL A 322 14.07 27.34 -2.45
CA VAL A 322 15.38 28.01 -2.41
C VAL A 322 16.46 27.02 -2.79
N LYS A 323 17.55 27.53 -3.37
CA LYS A 323 18.81 26.80 -3.39
C LYS A 323 19.69 27.34 -2.27
N ALA A 324 20.04 26.46 -1.34
CA ALA A 324 20.61 26.87 -0.07
C ALA A 324 21.81 26.02 0.34
N LYS A 325 22.71 26.62 1.12
CA LYS A 325 23.75 25.92 1.88
C LYS A 325 23.52 26.12 3.36
N HIS A 326 23.95 25.19 4.20
CA HIS A 326 23.86 25.37 5.65
C HIS A 326 25.14 24.97 6.39
N ILE A 327 25.29 25.53 7.58
CA ILE A 327 26.23 25.07 8.59
C ILE A 327 25.39 24.66 9.79
N LEU A 328 25.28 23.37 10.04
CA LEU A 328 24.56 22.82 11.18
C LEU A 328 25.54 22.55 12.33
N ILE A 329 25.22 23.04 13.52
CA ILE A 329 25.89 22.67 14.76
C ILE A 329 24.86 21.97 15.65
N THR A 330 25.00 20.66 15.77
CA THR A 330 24.08 19.82 16.54
C THR A 330 24.16 20.14 18.03
N ILE A 331 22.99 20.10 18.70
CA ILE A 331 22.88 20.30 20.14
C ILE A 331 22.25 19.06 20.78
N ASP A 332 23.01 18.37 21.62
CA ASP A 332 22.44 17.43 22.56
C ASP A 332 21.84 18.20 23.74
N LYS A 333 20.51 18.27 23.79
CA LYS A 333 19.76 18.97 24.84
C LYS A 333 19.90 18.33 26.23
N THR A 334 20.50 17.14 26.31
CA THR A 334 20.79 16.44 27.58
C THR A 334 22.22 16.67 28.06
N ALA A 335 23.09 17.28 27.25
CA ALA A 335 24.45 17.60 27.62
C ALA A 335 24.53 18.66 28.73
N ALA A 336 25.71 18.79 29.34
CA ALA A 336 25.95 19.82 30.34
C ALA A 336 25.75 21.23 29.73
N GLN A 337 25.17 22.14 30.51
CA GLN A 337 24.87 23.51 30.05
C GLN A 337 26.10 24.23 29.50
N GLU A 338 27.28 23.96 30.07
CA GLU A 338 28.55 24.53 29.59
C GLU A 338 28.89 24.06 28.16
N ASP A 339 28.61 22.80 27.83
CA ASP A 339 28.90 22.24 26.51
C ASP A 339 27.90 22.72 25.46
N ILE A 340 26.63 22.87 25.85
CA ILE A 340 25.61 23.54 25.03
C ILE A 340 26.05 24.98 24.74
N GLN A 341 26.52 25.71 25.77
CA GLN A 341 26.98 27.10 25.59
C GLN A 341 28.20 27.18 24.66
N LYS A 342 29.18 26.28 24.78
CA LYS A 342 30.34 26.22 23.87
C LYS A 342 29.92 26.03 22.40
N LYS A 343 28.90 25.20 22.15
CA LYS A 343 28.35 24.99 20.80
C LYS A 343 27.66 26.26 20.29
N ILE A 344 26.90 26.96 21.13
CA ILE A 344 26.29 28.26 20.78
C ILE A 344 27.37 29.30 20.47
N ASP A 345 28.41 29.39 21.30
CA ASP A 345 29.54 30.30 21.10
C ASP A 345 30.27 30.01 19.78
N LEU A 346 30.45 28.73 19.44
CA LEU A 346 31.01 28.30 18.17
C LEU A 346 30.17 28.77 16.98
N VAL A 347 28.84 28.63 17.04
CA VAL A 347 27.95 29.09 15.96
C VAL A 347 28.08 30.61 15.77
N ASN A 348 28.14 31.37 16.86
CA ASN A 348 28.34 32.82 16.80
C ASN A 348 29.71 33.20 16.23
N GLU A 349 30.78 32.46 16.57
CA GLU A 349 32.10 32.67 15.99
C GLU A 349 32.10 32.41 14.48
N ILE A 350 31.42 31.35 14.02
CA ILE A 350 31.25 31.05 12.58
C ILE A 350 30.51 32.20 11.89
N TYR A 351 29.42 32.70 12.50
CA TYR A 351 28.67 33.83 11.97
C TYR A 351 29.52 35.11 11.87
N ASP A 352 30.34 35.41 12.87
CA ASP A 352 31.26 36.54 12.86
C ASP A 352 32.32 36.43 11.76
N LYS A 353 32.80 35.21 11.48
CA LYS A 353 33.72 34.96 10.35
C LYS A 353 33.03 35.22 9.01
N LEU A 354 31.77 34.79 8.85
CA LEU A 354 30.98 35.05 7.65
C LEU A 354 30.75 36.56 7.45
N LEU A 355 30.43 37.31 8.50
CA LEU A 355 30.28 38.77 8.44
C LEU A 355 31.57 39.49 8.01
N LYS A 356 32.74 38.90 8.31
CA LYS A 356 34.06 39.39 7.88
C LYS A 356 34.47 38.93 6.49
N GLY A 357 33.60 38.22 5.76
CA GLY A 357 33.83 37.77 4.39
C GLY A 357 34.53 36.42 4.26
N ALA A 358 34.52 35.58 5.31
CA ALA A 358 34.97 34.20 5.17
C ALA A 358 34.07 33.43 4.18
N ASP A 359 34.67 32.49 3.45
CA ASP A 359 33.97 31.64 2.50
C ASP A 359 33.04 30.64 3.21
N PHE A 360 31.78 30.59 2.79
CA PHE A 360 30.76 29.77 3.43
C PHE A 360 31.07 28.27 3.32
N ASP A 361 31.47 27.81 2.13
CA ASP A 361 31.76 26.41 1.84
C ASP A 361 32.91 25.90 2.70
N SER A 362 33.95 26.71 2.88
CA SER A 362 35.09 26.41 3.73
C SER A 362 34.68 26.26 5.19
N LEU A 363 33.83 27.16 5.71
CA LEU A 363 33.31 27.08 7.07
C LEU A 363 32.37 25.88 7.25
N ALA A 364 31.53 25.57 6.26
CA ALA A 364 30.68 24.39 6.28
C ALA A 364 31.50 23.11 6.34
N LYS A 365 32.50 22.95 5.45
CA LYS A 365 33.43 21.81 5.45
C LYS A 365 34.18 21.64 6.75
N GLN A 366 34.53 22.75 7.40
CA GLN A 366 35.28 22.71 8.64
C GLN A 366 34.38 22.38 9.84
N TYR A 367 33.23 23.06 9.96
CA TYR A 367 32.49 23.15 11.21
C TYR A 367 31.15 22.42 11.20
N SER A 368 30.53 22.18 10.05
CA SER A 368 29.20 21.56 10.01
C SER A 368 29.25 20.14 10.59
N ASP A 369 28.25 19.82 11.41
CA ASP A 369 27.99 18.50 11.96
C ASP A 369 27.15 17.64 10.99
N ASP A 370 26.52 18.22 9.95
CA ASP A 370 25.81 17.47 8.92
C ASP A 370 26.78 16.82 7.92
N THR A 371 27.13 15.57 8.17
CA THR A 371 28.07 14.79 7.34
C THR A 371 27.59 14.55 5.92
N ASN A 372 26.28 14.69 5.62
CA ASN A 372 25.77 14.45 4.27
C ASN A 372 26.08 15.62 3.33
N THR A 373 26.15 16.84 3.86
CA THR A 373 26.35 18.06 3.06
C THR A 373 27.69 18.74 3.34
N LYS A 374 28.32 18.47 4.49
CA LYS A 374 29.59 19.06 4.93
C LYS A 374 30.65 19.09 3.84
N ASP A 375 30.96 17.94 3.24
CA ASP A 375 32.02 17.82 2.23
C ASP A 375 31.67 18.51 0.90
N SER A 376 30.37 18.76 0.68
CA SER A 376 29.82 19.56 -0.42
C SER A 376 29.64 21.03 -0.05
N GLY A 377 30.32 21.53 0.99
CA GLY A 377 30.22 22.93 1.42
C GLY A 377 28.87 23.29 2.04
N GLY A 378 28.16 22.30 2.58
CA GLY A 378 26.84 22.47 3.18
C GLY A 378 25.70 22.56 2.18
N ASP A 379 25.91 22.21 0.90
CA ASP A 379 24.88 22.35 -0.13
C ASP A 379 23.68 21.43 0.10
N LEU A 380 22.52 22.04 0.29
CA LEU A 380 21.23 21.37 0.45
C LEU A 380 20.52 21.14 -0.89
N GLY A 381 21.03 21.70 -1.99
CA GLY A 381 20.34 21.71 -3.27
C GLY A 381 19.05 22.52 -3.20
N GLU A 382 17.99 22.03 -3.86
CA GLU A 382 16.66 22.66 -3.84
C GLU A 382 15.86 22.24 -2.61
N VAL A 383 15.50 23.22 -1.79
CA VAL A 383 14.64 23.03 -0.61
C VAL A 383 13.30 23.69 -0.86
N SER A 384 12.22 22.91 -0.77
CA SER A 384 10.85 23.41 -0.94
C SER A 384 10.31 23.94 0.38
N LYS A 385 9.51 25.01 0.33
CA LYS A 385 8.81 25.52 1.50
C LYS A 385 7.86 24.45 2.06
N GLY A 386 7.86 24.28 3.38
CA GLY A 386 7.09 23.29 4.12
C GLY A 386 7.86 22.01 4.47
N THR A 387 9.07 21.80 3.93
CA THR A 387 9.81 20.54 4.15
C THR A 387 10.72 20.53 5.37
N LYS A 388 11.13 21.71 5.87
CA LYS A 388 12.07 21.85 7.00
C LYS A 388 11.43 22.39 8.29
N GLY A 389 10.12 22.64 8.27
CA GLY A 389 9.34 23.13 9.41
C GLY A 389 9.30 24.65 9.54
N ASP A 390 8.32 25.15 10.31
CA ASP A 390 7.95 26.56 10.31
C ASP A 390 9.08 27.51 10.71
N VAL A 391 9.91 27.15 11.70
CA VAL A 391 11.01 28.00 12.16
C VAL A 391 12.03 28.19 11.04
N TRP A 392 12.43 27.10 10.40
CA TRP A 392 13.38 27.12 9.29
C TRP A 392 12.80 27.90 8.11
N ASP A 393 11.55 27.61 7.74
CA ASP A 393 10.89 28.26 6.60
C ASP A 393 10.78 29.77 6.78
N ASN A 394 10.35 30.21 7.97
CA ASN A 394 10.19 31.63 8.29
C ASN A 394 11.53 32.39 8.18
N VAL A 395 12.63 31.78 8.61
CA VAL A 395 13.95 32.39 8.48
C VAL A 395 14.40 32.38 7.02
N VAL A 396 14.47 31.21 6.40
CA VAL A 396 15.18 31.04 5.12
C VAL A 396 14.42 31.67 3.95
N PHE A 397 13.09 31.51 3.88
CA PHE A 397 12.31 32.12 2.80
C PHE A 397 12.17 33.64 2.95
N SER A 398 12.48 34.21 4.11
CA SER A 398 12.59 35.68 4.30
C SER A 398 13.90 36.27 3.77
N LEU A 399 14.93 35.43 3.56
CA LEU A 399 16.23 35.89 3.09
C LEU A 399 16.18 36.38 1.65
N LYS A 400 17.08 37.33 1.35
CA LYS A 400 17.37 37.76 -0.02
C LYS A 400 18.36 36.79 -0.66
N LYS A 401 18.27 36.60 -1.98
CA LYS A 401 19.29 35.88 -2.74
C LYS A 401 20.67 36.49 -2.49
N GLY A 402 21.67 35.64 -2.26
CA GLY A 402 23.05 36.01 -1.95
C GLY A 402 23.27 36.43 -0.50
N THR A 403 22.38 36.08 0.43
CA THR A 403 22.54 36.41 1.86
C THR A 403 22.44 35.18 2.75
N PHE A 404 23.05 35.25 3.94
CA PHE A 404 22.96 34.23 4.97
C PHE A 404 22.16 34.72 6.18
N SER A 405 21.52 33.78 6.88
CA SER A 405 20.77 34.04 8.10
C SER A 405 21.68 34.43 9.25
N LYS A 406 21.10 35.01 10.31
CA LYS A 406 21.67 34.90 11.65
C LYS A 406 21.60 33.43 12.11
N PRO A 407 22.41 33.02 13.10
CA PRO A 407 22.19 31.76 13.80
C PRO A 407 20.74 31.64 14.29
N PHE A 408 20.09 30.52 14.03
CA PHE A 408 18.76 30.22 14.55
C PHE A 408 18.67 28.76 15.00
N GLU A 409 17.84 28.50 16.00
CA GLU A 409 17.63 27.16 16.56
C GLU A 409 16.64 26.36 15.70
N THR A 410 16.97 25.10 15.45
CA THR A 410 16.12 24.08 14.83
C THR A 410 15.96 22.90 15.79
N THR A 411 15.26 21.84 15.38
CA THR A 411 15.12 20.63 16.20
C THR A 411 16.45 19.90 16.40
N GLU A 412 17.39 20.03 15.48
CA GLU A 412 18.69 19.33 15.48
C GLU A 412 19.79 20.13 16.19
N GLY A 413 19.67 21.46 16.25
CA GLY A 413 20.66 22.32 16.87
C GLY A 413 20.55 23.75 16.39
N TYR A 414 21.69 24.38 16.08
CA TYR A 414 21.73 25.73 15.51
C TYR A 414 22.21 25.69 14.06
N GLU A 415 21.58 26.50 13.21
CA GLU A 415 21.92 26.60 11.80
C GLU A 415 22.23 28.04 11.39
N ILE A 416 23.15 28.15 10.43
CA ILE A 416 23.32 29.33 9.59
C ILE A 416 23.04 28.88 8.16
N VAL A 417 22.09 29.52 7.47
CA VAL A 417 21.68 29.14 6.11
C VAL A 417 22.00 30.27 5.14
N TYR A 418 22.67 29.93 4.04
CA TYR A 418 22.95 30.82 2.93
C TYR A 418 22.05 30.50 1.74
N VAL A 419 21.29 31.48 1.26
CA VAL A 419 20.41 31.33 0.09
C VAL A 419 21.10 31.91 -1.14
N TYR A 420 21.52 31.04 -2.06
CA TYR A 420 22.18 31.46 -3.30
C TYR A 420 21.24 31.53 -4.49
N ASP A 421 20.05 30.94 -4.41
CA ASP A 421 19.00 31.14 -5.41
C ASP A 421 17.59 31.03 -4.81
N LYS A 422 16.61 31.66 -5.44
CA LYS A 422 15.19 31.57 -5.07
C LYS A 422 14.36 31.22 -6.29
N ILE A 423 13.46 30.26 -6.12
CA ILE A 423 12.52 29.78 -7.14
C ILE A 423 11.12 30.12 -6.62
N PRO A 424 10.38 31.06 -7.26
CA PRO A 424 9.08 31.47 -6.77
C PRO A 424 8.06 30.33 -6.83
N ALA A 425 7.04 30.39 -5.98
CA ALA A 425 5.90 29.49 -6.07
C ALA A 425 5.21 29.65 -7.44
N VAL A 426 4.75 28.53 -8.01
CA VAL A 426 4.05 28.50 -9.29
C VAL A 426 2.69 27.85 -9.08
N THR A 427 1.63 28.59 -9.37
CA THR A 427 0.28 28.02 -9.44
C THR A 427 0.15 27.19 -10.71
N ALA A 428 -0.29 25.96 -10.56
CA ALA A 428 -0.50 25.09 -11.71
C ALA A 428 -1.63 25.62 -12.59
N THR A 429 -1.40 25.58 -13.90
CA THR A 429 -2.44 25.77 -14.91
C THR A 429 -2.80 24.42 -15.50
N PHE A 430 -3.99 24.28 -16.06
CA PHE A 430 -4.36 23.04 -16.74
C PHE A 430 -3.32 22.64 -17.80
N GLU A 431 -2.88 23.57 -18.65
CA GLU A 431 -1.90 23.28 -19.70
C GLU A 431 -0.55 22.83 -19.17
N SER A 432 -0.09 23.35 -18.02
CA SER A 432 1.21 22.96 -17.46
C SER A 432 1.24 21.54 -16.91
N VAL A 433 0.09 20.94 -16.60
CA VAL A 433 0.00 19.60 -15.98
C VAL A 433 -0.93 18.64 -16.72
N LYS A 434 -1.40 19.01 -17.92
CA LYS A 434 -2.35 18.22 -18.71
C LYS A 434 -1.87 16.80 -18.95
N ASP A 435 -0.63 16.63 -19.41
CA ASP A 435 -0.09 15.31 -19.76
C ASP A 435 0.10 14.43 -18.51
N GLU A 436 0.49 15.02 -17.39
CA GLU A 436 0.59 14.33 -16.09
C GLU A 436 -0.80 13.85 -15.62
N ILE A 437 -1.82 14.69 -15.75
CA ILE A 437 -3.21 14.35 -15.41
C ILE A 437 -3.75 13.26 -16.33
N ILE A 438 -3.52 13.35 -17.64
CA ILE A 438 -3.95 12.32 -18.59
C ILE A 438 -3.33 10.97 -18.21
N LYS A 439 -2.02 10.94 -17.96
CA LYS A 439 -1.33 9.73 -17.50
C LYS A 439 -1.92 9.19 -16.20
N THR A 440 -2.15 10.07 -15.21
CA THR A 440 -2.77 9.70 -13.93
C THR A 440 -4.15 9.06 -14.13
N LEU A 441 -4.99 9.67 -14.97
CA LEU A 441 -6.32 9.16 -15.28
C LEU A 441 -6.26 7.84 -16.05
N GLU A 442 -5.31 7.67 -16.96
CA GLU A 442 -5.10 6.41 -17.68
C GLU A 442 -4.71 5.28 -16.72
N GLU A 443 -3.80 5.54 -15.79
CA GLU A 443 -3.38 4.59 -14.76
C GLU A 443 -4.54 4.21 -13.83
N GLN A 444 -5.34 5.20 -13.41
CA GLN A 444 -6.55 4.96 -12.61
C GLN A 444 -7.57 4.10 -13.36
N LYS A 445 -7.87 4.45 -14.63
CA LYS A 445 -8.81 3.67 -15.46
C LYS A 445 -8.27 2.25 -15.72
N ARG A 446 -6.95 2.06 -15.92
CA ARG A 446 -6.31 0.75 -16.08
C ARG A 446 -6.40 -0.10 -14.82
N SER A 447 -6.13 0.50 -13.65
CA SER A 447 -6.26 -0.15 -12.36
C SER A 447 -7.70 -0.60 -12.08
N GLN A 448 -8.67 0.26 -12.36
CA GLN A 448 -10.09 -0.06 -12.24
C GLN A 448 -10.49 -1.19 -13.20
N ALA A 449 -10.11 -1.10 -14.47
CA ALA A 449 -10.43 -2.11 -15.47
C ALA A 449 -9.81 -3.48 -15.12
N ARG A 450 -8.58 -3.50 -14.60
CA ARG A 450 -7.92 -4.71 -14.08
C ARG A 450 -8.72 -5.33 -12.95
N THR A 451 -9.08 -4.52 -11.95
CA THR A 451 -9.85 -4.99 -10.78
C THR A 451 -11.20 -5.56 -11.20
N THR A 452 -11.94 -4.86 -12.05
CA THR A 452 -13.21 -5.34 -12.61
C THR A 452 -13.01 -6.66 -13.35
N TRP A 453 -12.03 -6.73 -14.24
CA TRP A 453 -11.75 -7.93 -15.01
C TRP A 453 -11.40 -9.13 -14.11
N LEU A 454 -10.54 -8.94 -13.10
CA LEU A 454 -10.19 -9.99 -12.14
C LEU A 454 -11.43 -10.49 -11.40
N ASN A 455 -12.25 -9.57 -10.88
CA ASN A 455 -13.45 -9.93 -10.12
C ASN A 455 -14.47 -10.71 -10.98
N GLU A 456 -14.71 -10.27 -12.22
CA GLU A 456 -15.57 -11.00 -13.16
C GLU A 456 -15.06 -12.41 -13.41
N ARG A 457 -13.74 -12.57 -13.66
CA ARG A 457 -13.14 -13.88 -13.91
C ARG A 457 -13.16 -14.77 -12.67
N LYS A 458 -12.94 -14.22 -11.47
CA LYS A 458 -13.09 -14.96 -10.20
C LYS A 458 -14.51 -15.50 -10.03
N THR A 459 -15.53 -14.70 -10.33
CA THR A 459 -16.93 -15.13 -10.30
C THR A 459 -17.21 -16.19 -11.37
N GLU A 460 -16.72 -15.99 -12.60
CA GLU A 460 -16.90 -16.93 -13.72
C GLU A 460 -16.25 -18.30 -13.47
N TYR A 461 -15.04 -18.31 -12.91
CA TYR A 461 -14.28 -19.54 -12.72
C TYR A 461 -14.66 -20.30 -11.46
N GLY A 462 -15.21 -19.59 -10.47
CA GLY A 462 -15.52 -20.12 -9.14
C GLY A 462 -14.24 -20.45 -8.35
N ILE A 463 -14.05 -19.80 -7.21
CA ILE A 463 -12.91 -20.08 -6.32
C ILE A 463 -13.33 -21.12 -5.30
N LYS A 464 -12.54 -22.20 -5.17
CA LYS A 464 -12.67 -23.16 -4.08
C LYS A 464 -11.48 -23.06 -3.15
N TYR A 465 -11.71 -22.66 -1.91
CA TYR A 465 -10.65 -22.56 -0.89
C TYR A 465 -10.37 -23.92 -0.25
N GLY A 466 -9.09 -24.19 0.07
CA GLY A 466 -8.64 -25.47 0.62
C GLY A 466 -9.25 -25.84 1.97
N ASN A 467 -9.61 -24.87 2.79
CA ASN A 467 -10.21 -25.13 4.12
C ASN A 467 -11.68 -25.62 4.04
N MET A 468 -12.34 -25.55 2.87
CA MET A 468 -13.73 -26.05 2.69
C MET A 468 -13.80 -27.56 2.40
N TRP A 469 -12.67 -28.28 2.39
CA TRP A 469 -12.62 -29.72 2.10
C TRP A 469 -12.44 -30.58 3.35
N ASP A 470 -12.30 -29.94 4.53
CA ASP A 470 -12.11 -30.59 5.83
C ASP A 470 -13.41 -30.77 6.63
N GLU A 471 -14.57 -30.34 6.12
CA GLU A 471 -15.89 -30.56 6.73
C GLU A 471 -16.81 -31.44 5.85
N VAL A 472 -16.46 -32.73 5.68
CA VAL A 472 -17.44 -33.80 5.35
C VAL A 472 -17.06 -35.10 6.05
#